data_AF-A0A812X965-F1
#
_entry.id   AF-A0A812X965-F1
#
_cell.length_a   1.000
_cell.length_b   1.000
_cell.length_c   1.000
_cell.angle_alpha   90.00
_cell.angle_beta   90.00
_cell.angle_gamma   90.00
#
_symmetry.space_group_name_H-M   'P 1'
#
loop_
_entity.id
_entity.type
_entity.pdbx_description
1 polymer ?
#
loop_
_entity_poly.entity_id
_entity_poly.type
_entity_poly.pdbx_seq_one_letter_code
_entity_poly.pdbx_strand_id
1 'polypeptide(L)'
;MEHVPARQTIDNDINAYQIVKMAGTARLATSPTNGETGGGGRKRPAQTGEDDDEGGDRPLTLNTLLAALKENREEIVAQVREDMDSLANRVTTVEQQVDTHVGNTTKLLEAMTDRHCAMEHSVRQVDSRQGEILQRLDLLEGKFAKANFSLSSTRTSDSDGGNPRPALVVGGWSADQHHEETLQLVKQHLQELEVKLDLDKAFVPGLRRGFALIPLTKMEGETDEDQRARVQDILRTVRAAKIITGQRPEGGNRYFFAALSQSPERRKRAQLAGKVKRLIIEEGGDVRKIDVEYGTANLWYNSVKISSGVTSAPDGATTEKAGWVHLGTLARQIGIAEETASARWDELRKALN
;
A
#
# COMPACT_ATOMS: atom_id res chain seq x y z
N MET A 1 22.32 12.71 -19.70
CA MET A 1 20.85 12.73 -19.61
C MET A 1 20.45 11.74 -18.55
N GLU A 2 20.40 12.24 -17.32
CA GLU A 2 19.91 11.55 -16.13
C GLU A 2 18.39 11.44 -16.22
N HIS A 3 17.83 10.32 -15.77
CA HIS A 3 16.49 10.33 -15.17
C HIS A 3 16.41 9.35 -14.00
N VAL A 4 16.49 9.96 -12.83
CA VAL A 4 16.06 9.59 -11.48
C VAL A 4 14.97 8.50 -11.39
N PRO A 5 15.11 7.46 -10.52
CA PRO A 5 13.96 6.70 -10.04
C PRO A 5 13.38 7.35 -8.77
N ALA A 6 12.11 7.76 -8.86
CA ALA A 6 11.34 8.28 -7.75
C ALA A 6 11.00 7.16 -6.74
N ARG A 7 11.26 7.45 -5.46
CA ARG A 7 10.69 6.78 -4.29
C ARG A 7 9.19 7.10 -4.14
N GLN A 8 8.54 6.33 -3.26
CA GLN A 8 7.18 6.44 -2.72
C GLN A 8 6.14 5.64 -3.54
N THR A 9 5.18 4.92 -2.97
CA THR A 9 4.59 4.99 -1.64
C THR A 9 3.97 3.64 -1.30
N ILE A 10 3.98 3.30 -0.02
CA ILE A 10 3.23 2.21 0.61
C ILE A 10 1.74 2.46 0.32
N ASP A 11 1.05 1.53 -0.33
CA ASP A 11 -0.42 1.58 -0.45
C ASP A 11 -1.06 0.38 0.22
N ASN A 12 -1.87 0.75 1.21
CA ASN A 12 -2.66 -0.08 2.11
C ASN A 12 -3.62 -1.00 1.35
N ASP A 13 -3.45 -2.31 1.54
CA ASP A 13 -4.46 -3.32 1.22
C ASP A 13 -5.67 -3.16 2.17
N ILE A 14 -6.62 -2.30 1.77
CA ILE A 14 -7.92 -2.21 2.44
C ILE A 14 -8.92 -3.12 1.72
N ASN A 15 -9.16 -4.25 2.39
CA ASN A 15 -10.20 -5.24 2.13
C ASN A 15 -11.58 -4.60 1.85
N ALA A 16 -12.10 -4.81 0.63
CA ALA A 16 -13.43 -4.37 0.19
C ALA A 16 -14.62 -5.10 0.86
N TYR A 17 -14.40 -5.83 1.95
CA TYR A 17 -15.45 -6.45 2.78
C TYR A 17 -15.68 -5.75 4.14
N GLN A 18 -15.00 -4.61 4.42
CA GLN A 18 -15.16 -3.86 5.68
C GLN A 18 -15.78 -2.45 5.56
N ILE A 19 -16.09 -1.94 4.37
CA ILE A 19 -16.63 -0.57 4.19
C ILE A 19 -18.17 -0.56 4.28
N VAL A 20 -18.76 -1.01 5.39
CA VAL A 20 -20.17 -0.69 5.74
C VAL A 20 -20.37 -0.49 7.26
N LYS A 21 -19.35 -0.51 8.13
CA LYS A 21 -19.61 -0.40 9.60
C LYS A 21 -18.73 0.51 10.46
N MET A 22 -17.82 1.31 9.90
CA MET A 22 -16.89 2.13 10.71
C MET A 22 -16.68 3.54 10.11
N ALA A 23 -17.72 4.37 10.10
CA ALA A 23 -17.57 5.81 9.80
C ALA A 23 -18.60 6.63 10.59
N GLY A 24 -18.69 6.38 11.89
CA GLY A 24 -19.33 7.28 12.85
C GLY A 24 -18.26 7.83 13.78
N THR A 25 -18.27 9.16 13.97
CA THR A 25 -17.51 9.98 14.94
C THR A 25 -16.13 10.52 14.52
N ALA A 26 -16.11 11.78 14.04
CA ALA A 26 -15.41 12.92 14.67
C ALA A 26 -15.54 14.20 13.81
N ARG A 27 -15.80 15.34 14.48
CA ARG A 27 -16.04 16.68 13.92
C ARG A 27 -14.84 17.62 14.14
N LEU A 28 -14.72 18.62 13.24
CA LEU A 28 -14.34 20.05 13.40
C LEU A 28 -12.97 20.48 13.97
N ALA A 29 -12.22 21.28 13.18
CA ALA A 29 -11.63 22.61 13.48
C ALA A 29 -10.56 22.99 12.41
N THR A 30 -10.86 23.87 11.44
CA THR A 30 -10.48 25.31 11.33
C THR A 30 -8.98 25.63 11.18
N SER A 31 -8.62 26.18 10.01
CA SER A 31 -7.37 26.91 9.72
C SER A 31 -7.35 28.31 10.34
N PRO A 32 -6.18 28.96 10.42
CA PRO A 32 -6.04 30.26 9.74
C PRO A 32 -4.66 30.51 9.06
N THR A 33 -4.61 31.66 8.39
CA THR A 33 -3.72 32.21 7.34
C THR A 33 -2.66 33.21 7.86
N ASN A 34 -1.87 33.76 6.91
CA ASN A 34 -0.97 34.94 6.90
C ASN A 34 0.54 34.67 7.13
N GLY A 35 1.51 35.35 6.50
CA GLY A 35 1.51 36.51 5.59
C GLY A 35 2.94 36.87 5.11
N GLU A 36 3.03 37.76 4.12
CA GLU A 36 4.20 38.21 3.34
C GLU A 36 5.16 39.20 4.06
N THR A 37 6.37 39.41 3.49
CA THR A 37 6.99 40.72 3.06
C THR A 37 8.53 40.59 2.92
N GLY A 38 9.13 40.90 1.75
CA GLY A 38 9.89 42.16 1.43
C GLY A 38 11.41 41.92 1.54
N GLY A 39 12.36 42.31 0.67
CA GLY A 39 12.46 43.34 -0.38
C GLY A 39 13.67 44.25 -0.08
N GLY A 40 14.71 44.32 -0.94
CA GLY A 40 15.70 45.40 -0.89
C GLY A 40 17.13 45.09 -1.38
N GLY A 41 17.57 45.77 -2.45
CA GLY A 41 18.97 45.88 -2.88
C GLY A 41 19.41 47.36 -2.98
N ARG A 42 20.72 47.62 -3.16
CA ARG A 42 21.37 48.86 -3.67
C ARG A 42 22.90 48.65 -3.69
N LYS A 43 23.58 48.72 -4.85
CA LYS A 43 24.15 49.86 -5.62
C LYS A 43 25.50 50.40 -5.09
N ARG A 44 26.55 50.23 -5.93
CA ARG A 44 27.83 50.96 -5.97
C ARG A 44 27.66 52.37 -6.57
N PRO A 45 28.57 53.31 -6.28
CA PRO A 45 28.89 54.42 -7.17
C PRO A 45 30.32 54.32 -7.73
N ALA A 46 30.47 54.91 -8.91
CA ALA A 46 31.70 55.30 -9.60
C ALA A 46 31.81 56.83 -9.56
N GLN A 47 33.01 57.40 -9.79
CA GLN A 47 33.33 58.70 -10.43
C GLN A 47 34.85 58.96 -10.26
N THR A 48 35.67 59.14 -11.32
CA THR A 48 35.97 60.36 -12.15
C THR A 48 36.53 61.52 -11.32
N GLY A 49 37.49 62.35 -11.72
CA GLY A 49 38.26 62.60 -12.95
C GLY A 49 39.55 63.37 -12.56
N GLU A 50 40.55 63.45 -13.43
CA GLU A 50 40.97 64.68 -14.15
C GLU A 50 41.50 65.82 -13.24
N ASP A 51 42.78 66.20 -13.42
CA ASP A 51 43.14 67.57 -13.80
C ASP A 51 44.67 67.70 -14.03
N ASP A 52 44.97 68.47 -15.07
CA ASP A 52 46.28 68.93 -15.53
C ASP A 52 46.99 69.84 -14.51
N ASP A 53 48.31 70.01 -14.62
CA ASP A 53 48.95 71.27 -15.05
C ASP A 53 50.39 71.47 -14.52
N GLU A 54 51.16 72.14 -15.38
CA GLU A 54 52.51 72.71 -15.34
C GLU A 54 53.31 72.82 -14.02
N GLY A 55 54.62 72.53 -14.10
CA GLY A 55 55.56 72.84 -13.04
C GLY A 55 57.02 72.61 -13.40
N GLY A 56 57.67 73.63 -13.97
CA GLY A 56 59.03 73.60 -14.48
C GLY A 56 60.12 73.17 -13.49
N ASP A 57 61.04 72.37 -14.04
CA ASP A 57 62.50 72.43 -13.91
C ASP A 57 63.05 73.13 -12.65
N ARG A 58 63.18 72.36 -11.57
CA ARG A 58 64.20 72.59 -10.54
C ARG A 58 65.00 71.29 -10.42
N PRO A 59 66.34 71.33 -10.55
CA PRO A 59 67.14 70.12 -10.44
C PRO A 59 67.00 69.57 -9.02
N LEU A 60 66.34 68.41 -8.91
CA LEU A 60 66.25 67.61 -7.70
C LEU A 60 67.68 67.36 -7.20
N THR A 61 68.05 67.95 -6.08
CA THR A 61 69.39 67.79 -5.54
C THR A 61 69.63 66.30 -5.26
N LEU A 62 70.85 65.81 -5.45
CA LEU A 62 71.21 64.39 -5.27
C LEU A 62 70.75 63.83 -3.91
N ASN A 63 70.69 64.69 -2.88
CA ASN A 63 70.17 64.35 -1.56
C ASN A 63 68.65 64.09 -1.56
N THR A 64 67.87 64.82 -2.35
CA THR A 64 66.43 64.60 -2.52
C THR A 64 66.15 63.29 -3.25
N LEU A 65 66.94 62.96 -4.28
CA LEU A 65 66.83 61.67 -4.98
C LEU A 65 67.28 60.48 -4.11
N LEU A 66 68.36 60.64 -3.34
CA LEU A 66 68.79 59.62 -2.39
C LEU A 66 67.80 59.42 -1.24
N ALA A 67 67.15 60.50 -0.77
CA ALA A 67 66.08 60.42 0.21
C ALA A 67 64.86 59.70 -0.37
N ALA A 68 64.41 60.09 -1.57
CA ALA A 68 63.28 59.46 -2.24
C ALA A 68 63.55 57.98 -2.58
N LEU A 69 64.77 57.59 -2.94
CA LEU A 69 65.12 56.19 -3.17
C LEU A 69 65.18 55.37 -1.86
N LYS A 70 65.61 55.98 -0.74
CA LYS A 70 65.56 55.34 0.56
C LYS A 70 64.12 55.17 1.04
N GLU A 71 63.31 56.20 0.91
CA GLU A 71 61.89 56.19 1.26
C GLU A 71 61.13 55.16 0.41
N ASN A 72 61.34 55.15 -0.92
CA ASN A 72 60.73 54.16 -1.81
C ASN A 72 61.21 52.73 -1.51
N ARG A 73 62.49 52.54 -1.13
CA ARG A 73 62.97 51.23 -0.69
C ARG A 73 62.33 50.79 0.63
N GLU A 74 62.17 51.70 1.58
CA GLU A 74 61.52 51.43 2.86
C GLU A 74 60.02 51.15 2.67
N GLU A 75 59.36 51.88 1.77
CA GLU A 75 57.97 51.68 1.38
C GLU A 75 57.76 50.34 0.68
N ILE A 76 58.61 49.97 -0.29
CA ILE A 76 58.55 48.65 -0.94
C ILE A 76 58.78 47.53 0.09
N VAL A 77 59.72 47.69 1.02
CA VAL A 77 59.97 46.68 2.07
C VAL A 77 58.79 46.59 3.03
N ALA A 78 58.16 47.72 3.37
CA ALA A 78 56.95 47.74 4.18
C ALA A 78 55.78 47.07 3.46
N GLN A 79 55.56 47.37 2.18
CA GLN A 79 54.51 46.78 1.36
C GLN A 79 54.70 45.28 1.16
N VAL A 80 55.94 44.84 0.86
CA VAL A 80 56.25 43.40 0.74
C VAL A 80 56.04 42.69 2.07
N ARG A 81 56.35 43.34 3.20
CA ARG A 81 56.09 42.78 4.53
C ARG A 81 54.59 42.66 4.80
N GLU A 82 53.81 43.69 4.48
CA GLU A 82 52.35 43.66 4.61
C GLU A 82 51.71 42.59 3.70
N ASP A 83 52.19 42.46 2.46
CA ASP A 83 51.74 41.44 1.52
C ASP A 83 52.10 40.03 2.01
N MET A 84 53.28 39.85 2.62
CA MET A 84 53.70 38.58 3.23
C MET A 84 52.87 38.23 4.47
N ASP A 85 52.55 39.21 5.32
CA ASP A 85 51.70 39.01 6.48
C ASP A 85 50.24 38.69 6.05
N SER A 86 49.75 39.38 5.01
CA SER A 86 48.46 39.11 4.38
C SER A 86 48.41 37.71 3.75
N LEU A 87 49.49 37.30 3.06
CA LEU A 87 49.61 35.95 2.50
C LEU A 87 49.66 34.89 3.60
N ALA A 88 50.43 35.12 4.67
CA ALA A 88 50.50 34.21 5.82
C ALA A 88 49.12 34.03 6.48
N ASN A 89 48.35 35.10 6.65
CA ASN A 89 46.99 35.03 7.18
C ASN A 89 46.03 34.27 6.25
N ARG A 90 46.18 34.43 4.93
CA ARG A 90 45.38 33.68 3.96
C ARG A 90 45.77 32.21 3.91
N VAL A 91 47.06 31.90 3.99
CA VAL A 91 47.57 30.52 4.02
C VAL A 91 47.06 29.80 5.27
N THR A 92 47.16 30.41 6.45
CA THR A 92 46.60 29.82 7.69
C THR A 92 45.09 29.62 7.61
N THR A 93 44.36 30.54 6.98
CA THR A 93 42.91 30.38 6.75
C THR A 93 42.62 29.20 5.82
N VAL A 94 43.39 29.05 4.74
CA VAL A 94 43.25 27.93 3.81
C VAL A 94 43.63 26.60 4.48
N GLU A 95 44.68 26.57 5.29
CA GLU A 95 45.06 25.38 6.06
C GLU A 95 43.93 24.95 7.01
N GLN A 96 43.34 25.90 7.75
CA GLN A 96 42.18 25.61 8.61
C GLN A 96 40.96 25.13 7.82
N GLN A 97 40.72 25.70 6.63
CA GLN A 97 39.65 25.24 5.74
C GLN A 97 39.91 23.83 5.20
N VAL A 98 41.17 23.51 4.86
CA VAL A 98 41.56 22.17 4.41
C VAL A 98 41.42 21.17 5.56
N ASP A 99 41.85 21.51 6.77
CA ASP A 99 41.71 20.64 7.95
C ASP A 99 40.25 20.34 8.27
N THR A 100 39.39 21.36 8.22
CA THR A 100 37.95 21.18 8.42
C THR A 100 37.31 20.37 7.29
N HIS A 101 37.70 20.61 6.04
CA HIS A 101 37.21 19.83 4.91
C HIS A 101 37.66 18.37 4.99
N VAL A 102 38.94 18.11 5.28
CA VAL A 102 39.49 16.76 5.51
C VAL A 102 38.74 16.08 6.65
N GLY A 103 38.55 16.76 7.79
CA GLY A 103 37.79 16.24 8.92
C GLY A 103 36.32 15.93 8.60
N ASN A 104 35.68 16.71 7.73
CA ASN A 104 34.32 16.43 7.28
C ASN A 104 34.28 15.24 6.31
N THR A 105 35.27 15.14 5.41
CA THR A 105 35.35 14.00 4.47
C THR A 105 35.65 12.70 5.19
N THR A 106 36.50 12.68 6.21
CA THR A 106 36.79 11.46 6.99
C THR A 106 35.56 10.99 7.76
N LYS A 107 34.82 11.89 8.40
CA LYS A 107 33.53 11.56 9.05
C LYS A 107 32.49 11.03 8.06
N LEU A 108 32.45 11.59 6.85
CA LEU A 108 31.54 11.11 5.82
C LEU A 108 31.93 9.71 5.33
N LEU A 109 33.23 9.45 5.16
CA LEU A 109 33.75 8.14 4.79
C LEU A 109 33.47 7.11 5.89
N GLU A 110 33.69 7.45 7.16
CA GLU A 110 33.35 6.58 8.30
C GLU A 110 31.85 6.23 8.31
N ALA A 111 30.98 7.24 8.18
CA ALA A 111 29.53 7.02 8.09
C ALA A 111 29.12 6.21 6.84
N MET A 112 29.84 6.34 5.73
CA MET A 112 29.62 5.55 4.53
C MET A 112 30.07 4.10 4.73
N THR A 113 31.22 3.87 5.38
CA THR A 113 31.72 2.54 5.74
C THR A 113 30.77 1.83 6.69
N ASP A 114 30.25 2.53 7.72
CA ASP A 114 29.26 1.96 8.64
C ASP A 114 27.98 1.53 7.92
N ARG A 115 27.47 2.37 7.00
CA ARG A 115 26.32 2.01 6.17
C ARG A 115 26.62 0.84 5.24
N HIS A 116 27.82 0.76 4.68
CA HIS A 116 28.22 -0.37 3.85
C HIS A 116 28.30 -1.66 4.67
N CYS A 117 28.86 -1.64 5.88
CA CYS A 117 28.86 -2.80 6.78
C CYS A 117 27.43 -3.23 7.16
N ALA A 118 26.54 -2.28 7.46
CA ALA A 118 25.13 -2.57 7.74
C ALA A 118 24.42 -3.17 6.52
N MET A 119 24.71 -2.65 5.32
CA MET A 119 24.17 -3.16 4.06
C MET A 119 24.68 -4.57 3.77
N GLU A 120 25.97 -4.85 3.92
CA GLU A 120 26.53 -6.20 3.80
C GLU A 120 25.90 -7.17 4.79
N HIS A 121 25.68 -6.74 6.03
CA HIS A 121 25.00 -7.56 7.03
C HIS A 121 23.55 -7.87 6.62
N SER A 122 22.82 -6.87 6.11
CA SER A 122 21.46 -7.06 5.60
C SER A 122 21.44 -7.99 4.38
N VAL A 123 22.40 -7.86 3.45
CA VAL A 123 22.53 -8.74 2.28
C VAL A 123 22.81 -10.17 2.71
N ARG A 124 23.74 -10.40 3.65
CA ARG A 124 23.99 -11.74 4.21
C ARG A 124 22.76 -12.33 4.89
N GLN A 125 21.98 -11.49 5.58
CA GLN A 125 20.72 -11.93 6.18
C GLN A 125 19.67 -12.29 5.12
N VAL A 126 19.57 -11.51 4.05
CA VAL A 126 18.67 -11.81 2.91
C VAL A 126 19.10 -13.11 2.23
N ASP A 127 20.40 -13.31 2.00
CA ASP A 127 20.95 -14.53 1.40
C ASP A 127 20.68 -15.77 2.27
N SER A 128 20.85 -15.65 3.59
CA SER A 128 20.46 -16.70 4.54
C SER A 128 18.96 -17.01 4.50
N ARG A 129 18.10 -15.98 4.41
CA ARG A 129 16.65 -16.17 4.28
C ARG A 129 16.27 -16.77 2.92
N GLN A 130 16.97 -16.40 1.85
CA GLN A 130 16.79 -17.01 0.53
C GLN A 130 17.22 -18.47 0.53
N GLY A 131 18.33 -18.82 1.19
CA GLY A 131 18.73 -20.20 1.41
C GLY A 131 17.70 -21.01 2.20
N GLU A 132 17.08 -20.42 3.23
CA GLU A 132 15.97 -21.05 3.96
C GLU A 132 14.73 -21.23 3.07
N ILE A 133 14.40 -20.23 2.25
CA ILE A 133 13.28 -20.33 1.29
C ILE A 133 13.57 -21.42 0.25
N LEU A 134 14.78 -21.48 -0.31
CA LEU A 134 15.19 -22.52 -1.25
C LEU A 134 15.17 -23.90 -0.60
N GLN A 135 15.64 -24.03 0.64
CA GLN A 135 15.55 -25.29 1.38
C GLN A 135 14.10 -25.68 1.67
N ARG A 136 13.22 -24.72 1.98
CA ARG A 136 11.77 -24.96 2.10
C ARG A 136 11.15 -25.31 0.76
N LEU A 137 11.63 -24.73 -0.34
CA LEU A 137 11.20 -25.02 -1.70
C LEU A 137 11.64 -26.42 -2.11
N ASP A 138 12.88 -26.84 -1.83
CA ASP A 138 13.38 -28.21 -2.03
C ASP A 138 12.65 -29.23 -1.14
N LEU A 139 12.33 -28.86 0.11
CA LEU A 139 11.52 -29.72 0.99
C LEU A 139 10.07 -29.80 0.53
N LEU A 140 9.53 -28.72 -0.04
CA LEU A 140 8.22 -28.69 -0.67
C LEU A 140 8.25 -29.51 -1.97
N GLU A 141 9.22 -29.33 -2.85
CA GLU A 141 9.43 -30.06 -4.09
C GLU A 141 9.69 -31.55 -3.84
N GLY A 142 10.50 -31.91 -2.84
CA GLY A 142 10.70 -33.29 -2.41
C GLY A 142 9.44 -33.92 -1.81
N LYS A 143 8.61 -33.11 -1.13
CA LYS A 143 7.25 -33.52 -0.71
C LYS A 143 6.29 -33.57 -1.89
N PHE A 144 6.43 -32.74 -2.92
CA PHE A 144 5.64 -32.73 -4.17
C PHE A 144 6.07 -33.81 -5.17
N ALA A 145 7.30 -34.30 -5.08
CA ALA A 145 7.81 -35.42 -5.88
C ALA A 145 7.36 -36.76 -5.30
N LYS A 146 7.24 -36.86 -3.97
CA LYS A 146 6.63 -38.03 -3.30
C LYS A 146 5.10 -37.95 -3.21
N ALA A 147 4.55 -36.76 -3.05
CA ALA A 147 3.13 -36.49 -3.24
C ALA A 147 2.97 -35.92 -4.63
N ASN A 148 2.87 -36.81 -5.62
CA ASN A 148 2.47 -36.52 -6.99
C ASN A 148 1.19 -35.65 -6.96
N PHE A 149 1.36 -34.35 -6.79
CA PHE A 149 0.30 -33.36 -6.73
C PHE A 149 0.00 -33.06 -8.18
N SER A 150 -0.75 -34.01 -8.75
CA SER A 150 -1.66 -33.73 -9.84
C SER A 150 -2.25 -32.33 -9.59
N LEU A 151 -2.25 -31.48 -10.62
CA LEU A 151 -3.03 -30.24 -10.70
C LEU A 151 -4.55 -30.51 -10.67
N SER A 152 -4.97 -31.49 -9.87
CA SER A 152 -6.31 -31.83 -9.45
C SER A 152 -6.54 -31.16 -8.10
N SER A 153 -6.54 -29.83 -8.10
CA SER A 153 -7.14 -29.08 -7.00
C SER A 153 -8.60 -29.53 -6.88
N THR A 154 -8.92 -30.15 -5.74
CA THR A 154 -10.29 -30.35 -5.24
C THR A 154 -11.24 -31.15 -6.15
N ARG A 155 -10.89 -32.41 -6.46
CA ARG A 155 -11.91 -33.45 -6.77
C ARG A 155 -12.62 -33.86 -5.47
N THR A 156 -13.70 -33.15 -5.11
CA THR A 156 -14.81 -33.84 -4.46
C THR A 156 -15.56 -34.56 -5.56
N SER A 157 -15.31 -35.85 -5.69
CA SER A 157 -16.21 -36.77 -6.38
C SER A 157 -17.51 -36.81 -5.60
N ASP A 158 -18.46 -35.97 -5.99
CA ASP A 158 -19.89 -36.21 -5.83
C ASP A 158 -20.57 -35.50 -7.01
N SER A 159 -20.93 -36.31 -8.00
CA SER A 159 -21.96 -36.11 -9.03
C SER A 159 -22.12 -34.71 -9.66
N ASP A 160 -21.73 -34.67 -10.94
CA ASP A 160 -22.02 -33.70 -11.99
C ASP A 160 -20.93 -32.66 -12.30
N GLY A 161 -20.44 -32.73 -13.54
CA GLY A 161 -19.18 -32.18 -13.99
C GLY A 161 -19.22 -30.68 -14.21
N GLY A 162 -18.38 -29.94 -13.48
CA GLY A 162 -18.06 -28.56 -13.84
C GLY A 162 -17.06 -27.96 -12.88
N ASN A 163 -15.83 -27.72 -13.34
CA ASN A 163 -14.94 -26.77 -12.70
C ASN A 163 -15.72 -25.44 -12.56
N PRO A 164 -16.00 -24.93 -11.35
CA PRO A 164 -16.84 -23.75 -11.20
C PRO A 164 -16.10 -22.56 -11.81
N ARG A 165 -16.66 -22.06 -12.92
CA ARG A 165 -16.06 -20.99 -13.72
C ARG A 165 -15.92 -19.73 -12.85
N PRO A 166 -14.76 -19.05 -12.85
CA PRO A 166 -14.65 -17.76 -12.18
C PRO A 166 -15.70 -16.81 -12.79
N ALA A 167 -16.40 -16.04 -11.97
CA ALA A 167 -17.41 -15.09 -12.43
C ALA A 167 -17.00 -13.67 -12.04
N LEU A 168 -17.43 -12.69 -12.81
CA LEU A 168 -17.36 -11.28 -12.44
C LEU A 168 -18.65 -10.90 -11.71
N VAL A 169 -18.51 -10.34 -10.52
CA VAL A 169 -19.60 -9.73 -9.76
C VAL A 169 -19.66 -8.27 -10.16
N VAL A 170 -20.81 -7.81 -10.66
CA VAL A 170 -21.02 -6.43 -11.08
C VAL A 170 -22.21 -5.87 -10.31
N GLY A 171 -22.07 -4.71 -9.68
CA GLY A 171 -23.11 -4.16 -8.82
C GLY A 171 -22.98 -2.68 -8.57
N GLY A 172 -23.79 -2.18 -7.64
CA GLY A 172 -23.86 -0.75 -7.31
C GLY A 172 -25.30 -0.30 -7.02
N TRP A 173 -26.27 -1.15 -7.28
CA TRP A 173 -27.69 -0.86 -7.12
C TRP A 173 -28.22 -1.21 -5.74
N SER A 174 -29.48 -0.85 -5.49
CA SER A 174 -30.13 -1.17 -4.23
C SER A 174 -30.36 -2.67 -4.06
N ALA A 175 -30.21 -3.18 -2.83
CA ALA A 175 -30.47 -4.57 -2.52
C ALA A 175 -31.94 -4.97 -2.77
N ASP A 176 -32.85 -4.00 -2.72
CA ASP A 176 -34.29 -4.18 -2.91
C ASP A 176 -34.73 -4.09 -4.38
N GLN A 177 -33.82 -3.75 -5.30
CA GLN A 177 -34.14 -3.60 -6.71
C GLN A 177 -34.50 -4.95 -7.35
N HIS A 178 -35.46 -4.94 -8.29
CA HIS A 178 -35.86 -6.14 -9.00
C HIS A 178 -34.72 -6.69 -9.86
N HIS A 179 -34.61 -8.02 -9.92
CA HIS A 179 -33.52 -8.69 -10.63
C HIS A 179 -33.49 -8.40 -12.13
N GLU A 180 -34.65 -8.31 -12.79
CA GLU A 180 -34.74 -7.98 -14.23
C GLU A 180 -34.20 -6.58 -14.53
N GLU A 181 -34.62 -5.60 -13.74
CA GLU A 181 -34.18 -4.21 -13.85
C GLU A 181 -32.67 -4.09 -13.62
N THR A 182 -32.15 -4.77 -12.58
CA THR A 182 -30.72 -4.79 -12.29
C THR A 182 -29.93 -5.43 -13.44
N LEU A 183 -30.44 -6.54 -14.01
CA LEU A 183 -29.78 -7.21 -15.13
C LEU A 183 -29.76 -6.32 -16.38
N GLN A 184 -30.86 -5.62 -16.68
CA GLN A 184 -30.95 -4.69 -17.80
C GLN A 184 -29.94 -3.55 -17.66
N LEU A 185 -29.88 -2.91 -16.49
CA LEU A 185 -28.95 -1.81 -16.24
C LEU A 185 -27.49 -2.25 -16.25
N VAL A 186 -27.18 -3.44 -15.72
CA VAL A 186 -25.84 -4.04 -15.81
C VAL A 186 -25.44 -4.25 -17.26
N LYS A 187 -26.32 -4.84 -18.07
CA LYS A 187 -26.05 -5.06 -19.51
C LYS A 187 -25.85 -3.74 -20.25
N GLN A 188 -26.68 -2.73 -19.97
CA GLN A 188 -26.57 -1.41 -20.56
C GLN A 188 -25.21 -0.76 -20.26
N HIS A 189 -24.81 -0.66 -18.99
CA HIS A 189 -23.53 -0.01 -18.64
C HIS A 189 -22.31 -0.80 -19.11
N LEU A 190 -22.38 -2.13 -19.17
CA LEU A 190 -21.28 -2.92 -19.71
C LEU A 190 -21.15 -2.78 -21.23
N GLN A 191 -22.27 -2.57 -21.94
CA GLN A 191 -22.26 -2.22 -23.37
C GLN A 191 -21.71 -0.80 -23.59
N GLU A 192 -22.09 0.17 -22.78
CA GLU A 192 -21.56 1.56 -22.83
C GLU A 192 -20.04 1.61 -22.60
N LEU A 193 -19.51 0.69 -21.78
CA LEU A 193 -18.07 0.59 -21.50
C LEU A 193 -17.29 -0.27 -22.52
N GLU A 194 -17.97 -0.75 -23.57
CA GLU A 194 -17.39 -1.61 -24.63
C GLU A 194 -16.62 -2.82 -24.07
N VAL A 195 -17.13 -3.40 -22.99
CA VAL A 195 -16.45 -4.49 -22.28
C VAL A 195 -16.58 -5.81 -23.03
N LYS A 196 -15.44 -6.46 -23.30
CA LYS A 196 -15.35 -7.78 -23.96
C LYS A 196 -15.74 -8.93 -23.01
N LEU A 197 -17.04 -9.02 -22.69
CA LEU A 197 -17.64 -10.08 -21.87
C LEU A 197 -18.86 -10.71 -22.55
N ASP A 198 -19.10 -11.97 -22.25
CA ASP A 198 -20.31 -12.70 -22.65
C ASP A 198 -21.47 -12.31 -21.72
N LEU A 199 -22.27 -11.33 -22.16
CA LEU A 199 -23.40 -10.78 -21.40
C LEU A 199 -24.63 -11.69 -21.42
N ASP A 200 -24.67 -12.71 -22.29
CA ASP A 200 -25.83 -13.60 -22.42
C ASP A 200 -25.97 -14.54 -21.23
N LYS A 201 -24.83 -14.89 -20.61
CA LYS A 201 -24.77 -15.72 -19.41
C LYS A 201 -24.85 -14.92 -18.11
N ALA A 202 -25.04 -13.60 -18.19
CA ALA A 202 -25.20 -12.76 -17.01
C ALA A 202 -26.53 -13.08 -16.31
N PHE A 203 -26.48 -13.24 -14.98
CA PHE A 203 -27.68 -13.50 -14.19
C PHE A 203 -27.62 -12.82 -12.83
N VAL A 204 -28.78 -12.53 -12.25
CA VAL A 204 -28.92 -11.95 -10.91
C VAL A 204 -29.41 -13.03 -9.95
N PRO A 205 -28.69 -13.33 -8.84
CA PRO A 205 -29.10 -14.38 -7.91
C PRO A 205 -30.33 -14.00 -7.05
N GLY A 206 -31.48 -14.60 -7.34
CA GLY A 206 -32.73 -14.40 -6.59
C GLY A 206 -33.58 -13.23 -7.10
N LEU A 207 -34.73 -12.98 -6.46
CA LEU A 207 -35.74 -12.05 -7.00
C LEU A 207 -35.35 -10.56 -6.90
N ARG A 208 -34.58 -10.19 -5.87
CA ARG A 208 -34.14 -8.82 -5.60
C ARG A 208 -32.69 -8.79 -5.15
N ARG A 209 -31.83 -8.14 -5.91
CA ARG A 209 -30.40 -7.92 -5.61
C ARG A 209 -29.90 -6.74 -6.44
N GLY A 210 -29.02 -5.94 -5.84
CA GLY A 210 -28.33 -4.83 -6.54
C GLY A 210 -27.04 -5.23 -7.25
N PHE A 211 -26.87 -6.51 -7.59
CA PHE A 211 -25.69 -7.03 -8.29
C PHE A 211 -26.03 -8.22 -9.19
N ALA A 212 -25.27 -8.38 -10.27
CA ALA A 212 -25.30 -9.50 -11.20
C ALA A 212 -23.99 -10.28 -11.18
N LEU A 213 -24.06 -11.55 -11.60
CA LEU A 213 -22.94 -12.44 -11.81
C LEU A 213 -22.79 -12.71 -13.30
N ILE A 214 -21.56 -12.58 -13.80
CA ILE A 214 -21.22 -12.79 -15.21
C ILE A 214 -20.15 -13.88 -15.26
N PRO A 215 -20.47 -15.11 -15.66
CA PRO A 215 -19.48 -16.18 -15.78
C PRO A 215 -18.38 -15.80 -16.77
N LEU A 216 -17.11 -15.94 -16.38
CA LEU A 216 -15.98 -15.72 -17.27
C LEU A 216 -15.76 -16.98 -18.11
N THR A 217 -16.08 -16.89 -19.38
CA THR A 217 -15.67 -17.85 -20.40
C THR A 217 -14.26 -17.52 -20.89
N LYS A 218 -13.44 -18.55 -21.05
CA LYS A 218 -12.17 -18.44 -21.78
C LYS A 218 -12.51 -18.28 -23.27
N MET A 219 -11.90 -17.31 -23.93
CA MET A 219 -12.01 -17.16 -25.38
C MET A 219 -11.15 -18.24 -26.08
N GLU A 220 -11.49 -18.59 -27.32
CA GLU A 220 -10.72 -19.59 -28.08
C GLU A 220 -9.28 -19.10 -28.29
N GLY A 221 -8.30 -19.89 -27.83
CA GLY A 221 -6.87 -19.55 -27.90
C GLY A 221 -6.34 -18.66 -26.78
N GLU A 222 -7.18 -18.26 -25.81
CA GLU A 222 -6.77 -17.39 -24.70
C GLU A 222 -6.00 -18.18 -23.63
N THR A 223 -4.82 -17.68 -23.23
CA THR A 223 -4.07 -18.25 -22.10
C THR A 223 -4.66 -17.80 -20.76
N ASP A 224 -4.31 -18.49 -19.67
CA ASP A 224 -4.76 -18.11 -18.32
C ASP A 224 -4.24 -16.73 -17.90
N GLU A 225 -3.11 -16.29 -18.45
CA GLU A 225 -2.53 -14.96 -18.21
C GLU A 225 -3.28 -13.88 -18.97
N ASP A 226 -3.62 -14.13 -20.24
CA ASP A 226 -4.42 -13.22 -21.06
C ASP A 226 -5.82 -13.01 -20.47
N GLN A 227 -6.43 -14.09 -19.96
CA GLN A 227 -7.71 -14.02 -19.27
C GLN A 227 -7.63 -13.11 -18.03
N ARG A 228 -6.55 -13.23 -17.24
CA ARG A 228 -6.35 -12.37 -16.06
C ARG A 228 -6.11 -10.92 -16.45
N ALA A 229 -5.30 -10.67 -17.48
CA ALA A 229 -5.04 -9.32 -18.00
C ALA A 229 -6.33 -8.66 -18.48
N ARG A 230 -7.16 -9.38 -19.24
CA ARG A 230 -8.49 -8.90 -19.69
C ARG A 230 -9.40 -8.59 -18.52
N VAL A 231 -9.49 -9.47 -17.52
CA VAL A 231 -10.33 -9.21 -16.33
C VAL A 231 -9.83 -7.99 -15.55
N GLN A 232 -8.51 -7.83 -15.38
CA GLN A 232 -7.94 -6.65 -14.71
C GLN A 232 -8.21 -5.36 -15.47
N ASP A 233 -8.13 -5.39 -16.80
CA ASP A 233 -8.45 -4.27 -17.66
C ASP A 233 -9.92 -3.86 -17.51
N ILE A 234 -10.84 -4.82 -17.55
CA ILE A 234 -12.27 -4.59 -17.31
C ILE A 234 -12.51 -3.97 -15.94
N LEU A 235 -11.89 -4.49 -14.88
CA LEU A 235 -12.02 -3.94 -13.52
C LEU A 235 -11.51 -2.50 -13.45
N ARG A 236 -10.44 -2.18 -14.17
CA ARG A 236 -9.86 -0.84 -14.25
C ARG A 236 -10.79 0.12 -14.99
N THR A 237 -11.33 -0.30 -16.13
CA THR A 237 -12.28 0.48 -16.94
C THR A 237 -13.56 0.79 -16.17
N VAL A 238 -14.15 -0.22 -15.52
CA VAL A 238 -15.34 -0.04 -14.67
C VAL A 238 -15.05 0.94 -13.52
N ARG A 239 -13.90 0.81 -12.86
CA ARG A 239 -13.51 1.72 -11.77
C ARG A 239 -13.23 3.14 -12.26
N ALA A 240 -12.67 3.29 -13.45
CA ALA A 240 -12.38 4.59 -14.07
C ALA A 240 -13.66 5.33 -14.48
N ALA A 241 -14.69 4.60 -14.91
CA ALA A 241 -15.96 5.17 -15.37
C ALA A 241 -16.74 5.92 -14.27
N LYS A 242 -16.54 5.59 -12.98
CA LYS A 242 -17.17 6.24 -11.82
C LYS A 242 -18.69 6.49 -11.98
N ILE A 243 -19.39 5.56 -12.62
CA ILE A 243 -20.83 5.68 -12.89
C ILE A 243 -21.57 5.69 -11.55
N ILE A 244 -22.45 6.67 -11.35
CA ILE A 244 -23.26 6.79 -10.14
C ILE A 244 -24.57 6.03 -10.37
N THR A 245 -24.79 4.98 -9.59
CA THR A 245 -25.96 4.08 -9.69
C THR A 245 -27.06 4.41 -8.68
N GLY A 246 -26.82 5.38 -7.79
CA GLY A 246 -27.83 5.86 -6.84
C GLY A 246 -27.20 6.55 -5.63
N GLN A 247 -28.00 6.75 -4.59
CA GLN A 247 -27.54 7.29 -3.30
C GLN A 247 -27.55 6.20 -2.21
N ARG A 248 -26.62 6.31 -1.26
CA ARG A 248 -26.58 5.46 -0.08
C ARG A 248 -27.63 5.92 0.93
N PRO A 249 -28.22 5.02 1.73
CA PRO A 249 -29.18 5.38 2.78
C PRO A 249 -28.58 6.29 3.85
N GLU A 250 -27.26 6.19 4.05
CA GLU A 250 -26.47 6.97 5.01
C GLU A 250 -25.95 8.30 4.43
N GLY A 251 -26.35 8.65 3.20
CA GLY A 251 -25.82 9.77 2.44
C GLY A 251 -24.59 9.39 1.59
N GLY A 252 -24.44 10.08 0.45
CA GLY A 252 -23.36 9.86 -0.52
C GLY A 252 -23.74 9.01 -1.72
N ASN A 253 -22.88 9.01 -2.74
CA ASN A 253 -23.13 8.31 -4.01
C ASN A 253 -22.80 6.81 -3.91
N ARG A 254 -23.65 5.97 -4.49
CA ARG A 254 -23.34 4.58 -4.83
C ARG A 254 -22.73 4.58 -6.23
N TYR A 255 -21.60 3.90 -6.35
CA TYR A 255 -20.91 3.77 -7.62
C TYR A 255 -21.09 2.36 -8.16
N PHE A 256 -21.17 2.28 -9.48
CA PHE A 256 -21.02 1.05 -10.22
C PHE A 256 -19.65 0.44 -9.92
N PHE A 257 -19.63 -0.85 -9.61
CA PHE A 257 -18.41 -1.58 -9.33
C PHE A 257 -18.42 -2.96 -9.96
N ALA A 258 -17.23 -3.46 -10.24
CA ALA A 258 -17.00 -4.84 -10.63
C ALA A 258 -15.93 -5.45 -9.72
N ALA A 259 -16.04 -6.74 -9.43
CA ALA A 259 -15.09 -7.50 -8.62
C ALA A 259 -15.09 -8.97 -9.04
N LEU A 260 -13.96 -9.66 -8.91
CA LEU A 260 -13.91 -11.09 -9.17
C LEU A 260 -14.66 -11.88 -8.09
N SER A 261 -15.46 -12.87 -8.49
CA SER A 261 -16.16 -13.76 -7.58
C SER A 261 -15.19 -14.52 -6.70
N GLN A 262 -15.49 -14.65 -5.42
CA GLN A 262 -14.69 -15.46 -4.51
C GLN A 262 -14.75 -16.96 -4.85
N SER A 263 -13.65 -17.67 -4.62
CA SER A 263 -13.58 -19.12 -4.83
C SER A 263 -14.67 -19.85 -4.02
N PRO A 264 -15.18 -21.00 -4.51
CA PRO A 264 -16.18 -21.78 -3.80
C PRO A 264 -15.77 -22.12 -2.36
N GLU A 265 -14.48 -22.44 -2.15
CA GLU A 265 -13.93 -22.73 -0.82
C GLU A 265 -13.98 -21.51 0.11
N ARG A 266 -13.65 -20.31 -0.39
CA ARG A 266 -13.78 -19.06 0.37
C ARG A 266 -15.24 -18.73 0.67
N ARG A 267 -16.16 -19.01 -0.25
CA ARG A 267 -17.61 -18.87 -0.02
C ARG A 267 -18.11 -19.81 1.08
N LYS A 268 -17.71 -21.09 1.04
CA LYS A 268 -18.06 -22.07 2.08
C LYS A 268 -17.52 -21.65 3.46
N ARG A 269 -16.29 -21.12 3.52
CA ARG A 269 -15.72 -20.54 4.74
C ARG A 269 -16.52 -19.35 5.26
N ALA A 270 -16.85 -18.39 4.40
CA ALA A 270 -17.66 -17.24 4.78
C ALA A 270 -19.07 -17.65 5.27
N GLN A 271 -19.67 -18.67 4.64
CA GLN A 271 -20.95 -19.25 5.09
C GLN A 271 -20.84 -19.89 6.47
N LEU A 272 -19.77 -20.64 6.75
CA LEU A 272 -19.52 -21.20 8.07
C LEU A 272 -19.48 -20.10 9.14
N ALA A 273 -18.67 -19.06 8.91
CA ALA A 273 -18.56 -17.92 9.83
C ALA A 273 -19.91 -17.20 10.02
N GLY A 274 -20.68 -17.04 8.93
CA GLY A 274 -22.02 -16.46 8.96
C GLY A 274 -23.02 -17.27 9.79
N LYS A 275 -22.98 -18.61 9.68
CA LYS A 275 -23.83 -19.50 10.47
C LYS A 275 -23.48 -19.48 11.94
N VAL A 276 -22.19 -19.56 12.29
CA VAL A 276 -21.76 -19.51 13.69
C VAL A 276 -22.13 -18.17 14.31
N LYS A 277 -21.96 -17.07 13.57
CA LYS A 277 -22.44 -15.75 14.00
C LYS A 277 -23.95 -15.72 14.22
N ARG A 278 -24.72 -16.30 13.29
CA ARG A 278 -26.19 -16.38 13.41
C ARG A 278 -26.60 -17.19 14.64
N LEU A 279 -25.96 -18.33 14.88
CA LEU A 279 -26.18 -19.15 16.07
C LEU A 279 -25.93 -18.35 17.36
N ILE A 280 -24.82 -17.59 17.44
CA ILE A 280 -24.56 -16.73 18.61
C ILE A 280 -25.69 -15.73 18.83
N ILE A 281 -26.17 -15.09 17.77
CA ILE A 281 -27.20 -14.05 17.86
C ILE A 281 -28.56 -14.65 18.24
N GLU A 282 -28.95 -15.77 17.62
CA GLU A 282 -30.23 -16.46 17.89
C GLU A 282 -30.29 -17.00 19.33
N GLU A 283 -29.16 -17.45 19.87
CA GLU A 283 -29.05 -17.95 21.25
C GLU A 283 -28.79 -16.84 22.29
N GLY A 284 -28.96 -15.57 21.93
CA GLY A 284 -28.91 -14.45 22.86
C GLY A 284 -27.51 -13.95 23.23
N GLY A 285 -26.49 -14.32 22.45
CA GLY A 285 -25.13 -13.82 22.61
C GLY A 285 -24.97 -12.33 22.27
N ASP A 286 -24.00 -11.68 22.92
CA ASP A 286 -23.77 -10.25 22.73
C ASP A 286 -23.03 -9.96 21.42
N VAL A 287 -23.71 -9.28 20.49
CA VAL A 287 -23.18 -8.89 19.17
C VAL A 287 -21.88 -8.10 19.28
N ARG A 288 -21.69 -7.33 20.35
CA ARG A 288 -20.51 -6.48 20.55
C ARG A 288 -19.25 -7.28 20.86
N LYS A 289 -19.40 -8.54 21.28
CA LYS A 289 -18.30 -9.43 21.67
C LYS A 289 -18.00 -10.47 20.59
N ILE A 290 -18.58 -10.29 19.39
CA ILE A 290 -18.37 -11.16 18.24
C ILE A 290 -17.37 -10.50 17.28
N ASP A 291 -16.21 -11.14 17.13
CA ASP A 291 -15.24 -10.78 16.09
C ASP A 291 -15.27 -11.85 15.00
N VAL A 292 -15.57 -11.45 13.76
CA VAL A 292 -15.70 -12.37 12.62
C VAL A 292 -14.80 -11.97 11.48
N GLU A 293 -13.95 -12.90 11.08
CA GLU A 293 -13.14 -12.83 9.87
C GLU A 293 -13.68 -13.84 8.84
N TYR A 294 -14.51 -13.37 7.91
CA TYR A 294 -15.21 -14.22 6.94
C TYR A 294 -14.27 -14.96 5.97
N GLY A 295 -13.11 -14.39 5.65
CA GLY A 295 -12.18 -14.98 4.67
C GLY A 295 -11.55 -16.29 5.14
N THR A 296 -11.26 -16.38 6.43
CA THR A 296 -10.64 -17.54 7.10
C THR A 296 -11.64 -18.37 7.89
N ALA A 297 -12.89 -17.94 7.94
CA ALA A 297 -13.93 -18.43 8.85
C ALA A 297 -13.53 -18.37 10.33
N ASN A 298 -12.59 -17.50 10.70
CA ASN A 298 -12.25 -17.30 12.09
C ASN A 298 -13.36 -16.51 12.76
N LEU A 299 -13.90 -17.06 13.83
CA LEU A 299 -14.86 -16.37 14.68
C LEU A 299 -14.37 -16.46 16.11
N TRP A 300 -14.32 -15.31 16.77
CA TRP A 300 -14.09 -15.21 18.20
C TRP A 300 -15.33 -14.66 18.89
N TYR A 301 -15.64 -15.23 20.05
CA TYR A 301 -16.68 -14.75 20.94
C TYR A 301 -16.10 -14.66 22.35
N ASN A 302 -16.26 -13.51 23.01
CA ASN A 302 -15.62 -13.22 24.30
C ASN A 302 -14.08 -13.45 24.29
N SER A 303 -13.41 -13.07 23.20
CA SER A 303 -11.96 -13.32 22.98
C SER A 303 -11.56 -14.80 22.86
N VAL A 304 -12.52 -15.74 22.82
CA VAL A 304 -12.27 -17.17 22.63
C VAL A 304 -12.61 -17.57 21.20
N LYS A 305 -11.71 -18.31 20.56
CA LYS A 305 -11.92 -18.77 19.18
C LYS A 305 -12.95 -19.90 19.14
N ILE A 306 -14.04 -19.68 18.42
CA ILE A 306 -15.17 -20.61 18.32
C ILE A 306 -15.12 -21.39 17.00
N SER A 307 -14.70 -20.77 15.91
CA SER A 307 -14.59 -21.44 14.62
C SER A 307 -13.35 -21.04 13.85
N SER A 308 -12.91 -21.91 12.94
CA SER A 308 -11.90 -21.58 11.94
C SER A 308 -12.03 -22.49 10.72
N GLY A 309 -11.70 -21.95 9.56
CA GLY A 309 -11.51 -22.70 8.32
C GLY A 309 -10.05 -22.84 7.90
N VAL A 310 -9.10 -22.41 8.73
CA VAL A 310 -7.66 -22.41 8.40
C VAL A 310 -6.76 -23.00 9.49
N THR A 311 -7.17 -22.96 10.76
CA THR A 311 -6.40 -23.57 11.85
C THR A 311 -6.84 -25.01 12.09
N SER A 312 -5.96 -25.82 12.69
CA SER A 312 -6.31 -27.15 13.17
C SER A 312 -7.48 -27.10 14.17
N ALA A 313 -8.30 -28.14 14.14
CA ALA A 313 -9.42 -28.28 15.06
C ALA A 313 -8.90 -28.56 16.48
N PRO A 314 -9.35 -27.83 17.51
CA PRO A 314 -9.07 -28.16 18.90
C PRO A 314 -9.89 -29.39 19.33
N ASP A 315 -9.47 -30.03 20.42
CA ASP A 315 -10.16 -31.21 20.97
C ASP A 315 -11.62 -30.89 21.31
N GLY A 316 -12.54 -31.75 20.86
CA GLY A 316 -13.99 -31.53 21.06
C GLY A 316 -14.64 -30.58 20.05
N ALA A 317 -13.93 -30.12 19.02
CA ALA A 317 -14.53 -29.35 17.94
C ALA A 317 -15.20 -30.25 16.87
N THR A 318 -16.36 -29.79 16.39
CA THR A 318 -17.09 -30.41 15.30
C THR A 318 -16.48 -30.01 13.97
N THR A 319 -16.06 -30.99 13.17
CA THR A 319 -15.51 -30.74 11.83
C THR A 319 -16.63 -30.56 10.82
N GLU A 320 -16.51 -29.55 9.97
CA GLU A 320 -17.44 -29.22 8.90
C GLU A 320 -16.70 -29.13 7.55
N LYS A 321 -17.44 -29.19 6.45
CA LYS A 321 -16.87 -29.24 5.08
C LYS A 321 -15.89 -28.10 4.74
N ALA A 322 -15.87 -27.01 5.51
CA ALA A 322 -15.03 -25.84 5.28
C ALA A 322 -14.20 -25.39 6.50
N GLY A 323 -14.15 -26.19 7.57
CA GLY A 323 -13.48 -25.81 8.82
C GLY A 323 -13.95 -26.61 10.03
N TRP A 324 -13.90 -26.00 11.20
CA TRP A 324 -14.41 -26.57 12.44
C TRP A 324 -15.14 -25.51 13.27
N VAL A 325 -16.03 -25.99 14.14
CA VAL A 325 -16.79 -25.18 15.12
C VAL A 325 -16.77 -25.89 16.47
N HIS A 326 -16.45 -25.16 17.53
CA HIS A 326 -16.43 -25.71 18.88
C HIS A 326 -17.73 -25.35 19.63
N LEU A 327 -18.71 -26.25 19.54
CA LEU A 327 -20.05 -26.04 20.12
C LEU A 327 -20.03 -26.04 21.65
N GLY A 328 -19.26 -26.93 22.31
CA GLY A 328 -19.14 -26.91 23.78
C GLY A 328 -18.54 -25.61 24.34
N THR A 329 -17.49 -25.07 23.71
CA THR A 329 -16.91 -23.77 24.11
C THR A 329 -17.88 -22.63 23.82
N LEU A 330 -18.59 -22.66 22.68
CA LEU A 330 -19.63 -21.69 22.36
C LEU A 330 -20.75 -21.69 23.41
N ALA A 331 -21.29 -22.86 23.73
CA ALA A 331 -22.35 -23.04 24.71
C ALA A 331 -21.95 -22.49 26.09
N ARG A 332 -20.72 -22.78 26.53
CA ARG A 332 -20.15 -22.25 27.77
C ARG A 332 -20.04 -20.72 27.77
N GLN A 333 -19.66 -20.12 26.64
CA GLN A 333 -19.49 -18.67 26.53
C GLN A 333 -20.81 -17.90 26.46
N ILE A 334 -21.86 -18.52 25.90
CA ILE A 334 -23.21 -17.94 25.86
C ILE A 334 -23.96 -18.21 27.18
N GLY A 335 -23.67 -19.32 27.84
CA GLY A 335 -24.36 -19.75 29.06
C GLY A 335 -25.55 -20.69 28.80
N ILE A 336 -25.50 -21.47 27.71
CA ILE A 336 -26.53 -22.43 27.31
C ILE A 336 -26.03 -23.87 27.45
N ALA A 337 -26.95 -24.84 27.46
CA ALA A 337 -26.61 -26.25 27.39
C ALA A 337 -26.03 -26.59 26.01
N GLU A 338 -25.01 -27.45 25.99
CA GLU A 338 -24.35 -27.90 24.75
C GLU A 338 -25.31 -28.61 23.81
N GLU A 339 -26.28 -29.35 24.36
CA GLU A 339 -27.34 -30.03 23.60
C GLU A 339 -28.22 -29.03 22.82
N THR A 340 -28.55 -27.88 23.42
CA THR A 340 -29.32 -26.81 22.77
C THR A 340 -28.54 -26.18 21.62
N ALA A 341 -27.25 -25.90 21.84
CA ALA A 341 -26.36 -25.38 20.80
C ALA A 341 -26.20 -26.36 19.63
N SER A 342 -26.10 -27.67 19.92
CA SER A 342 -25.99 -28.71 18.90
C SER A 342 -27.27 -28.88 18.10
N ALA A 343 -28.43 -28.92 18.74
CA ALA A 343 -29.72 -29.04 18.05
C ALA A 343 -29.95 -27.88 17.08
N ARG A 344 -29.63 -26.65 17.51
CA ARG A 344 -29.71 -25.44 16.68
C ARG A 344 -28.69 -25.42 15.56
N TRP A 345 -27.49 -25.91 15.83
CA TRP A 345 -26.48 -26.08 14.78
C TRP A 345 -26.98 -27.05 13.70
N ASP A 346 -27.61 -28.16 14.08
CA ASP A 346 -28.17 -29.13 13.14
C ASP A 346 -29.33 -28.56 12.31
N GLU A 347 -30.19 -27.72 12.90
CA GLU A 347 -31.21 -26.96 12.16
C GLU A 347 -30.58 -26.03 11.12
N LEU A 348 -29.57 -25.24 11.51
CA LEU A 348 -28.82 -24.35 10.61
C LEU A 348 -28.01 -25.10 9.56
N ARG A 349 -27.63 -26.35 9.85
CA ARG A 349 -26.96 -27.24 8.89
C ARG A 349 -27.92 -27.72 7.82
N LYS A 350 -29.12 -28.16 8.23
CA LYS A 350 -30.19 -28.64 7.33
C LYS A 350 -30.74 -27.53 6.44
N ALA A 351 -30.86 -26.30 6.92
CA ALA A 351 -31.34 -25.15 6.14
C ALA A 351 -30.41 -24.71 4.98
N LEU A 352 -29.31 -25.45 4.71
CA LEU A 352 -28.32 -25.11 3.70
C LEU A 352 -28.02 -26.23 2.68
N ASN A 353 -28.71 -27.38 2.80
CA ASN A 353 -28.86 -28.35 1.72
C ASN A 353 -30.22 -28.11 1.06
#